data_AF-A0A5K0W0F0-F1
#
_entry.id   AF-A0A5K0W0F0-F1
#
_cell.length_a   1.000
_cell.length_b   1.000
_cell.length_c   1.000
_cell.angle_alpha   90.00
_cell.angle_beta   90.00
_cell.angle_gamma   90.00
#
_symmetry.space_group_name_H-M   'P 1'
#
loop_
_entity.id
_entity.type
_entity.pdbx_description
1 polymer ?
#
loop_
_entity_poly.entity_id
_entity_poly.type
_entity_poly.pdbx_seq_one_letter_code
_entity_poly.pdbx_strand_id
1 'polypeptide(L)' 'VMPGVKEVTCHGAKFVDGQEEEFDSVVLATGYKSNVPSWLK' A
#
# COMPACT_ATOMS: atom_id res chain seq x y z
N VAL A 1 -14.39 5.08 -3.82
CA VAL A 1 -13.08 5.11 -3.11
C VAL A 1 -13.12 3.99 -2.10
N MET A 2 -12.13 3.09 -2.10
CA MET A 2 -12.03 2.04 -1.08
C MET A 2 -11.43 2.62 0.20
N PRO A 3 -11.77 2.08 1.39
CA PRO A 3 -11.08 2.44 2.63
C PRO A 3 -9.58 2.17 2.53
N GLY A 4 -8.80 2.75 3.44
CA GLY A 4 -7.37 2.45 3.52
C GLY A 4 -7.12 0.95 3.77
N VAL A 5 -6.03 0.42 3.21
CA VAL A 5 -5.57 -0.93 3.52
C VAL A 5 -5.00 -0.95 4.93
N LYS A 6 -5.52 -1.85 5.77
CA LYS A 6 -5.04 -2.11 7.12
C LYS A 6 -3.94 -3.17 7.12
N GLU A 7 -4.11 -4.22 6.33
CA GLU A 7 -3.19 -5.36 6.25
C GLU A 7 -3.25 -5.99 4.86
N VAL A 8 -2.09 -6.35 4.28
CA VAL A 8 -2.02 -7.23 3.11
C VAL A 8 -1.94 -8.67 3.63
N THR A 9 -2.90 -9.50 3.24
CA THR A 9 -3.00 -10.89 3.70
C THR A 9 -2.35 -11.84 2.69
N CYS A 10 -2.31 -13.14 3.00
CA CYS A 10 -1.72 -14.14 2.11
C CYS A 10 -2.42 -14.25 0.74
N HIS A 11 -3.70 -13.90 0.63
CA HIS A 11 -4.49 -14.00 -0.61
C HIS A 11 -5.19 -12.70 -1.00
N GLY A 12 -4.88 -11.58 -0.35
CA GLY A 12 -5.61 -10.33 -0.58
C GLY A 12 -5.29 -9.21 0.40
N ALA A 13 -6.32 -8.49 0.86
CA ALA A 13 -6.16 -7.37 1.78
C ALA A 13 -7.35 -7.19 2.72
N LYS A 14 -7.04 -6.74 3.94
CA LYS A 14 -8.01 -6.25 4.92
C LYS A 14 -8.03 -4.73 4.93
N PHE A 15 -9.22 -4.16 4.90
CA PHE A 15 -9.45 -2.72 4.92
C PHE A 15 -9.73 -2.22 6.34
N VAL A 16 -9.57 -0.91 6.56
CA VAL A 16 -9.73 -0.29 7.89
C VAL A 16 -11.15 -0.41 8.47
N ASP A 17 -12.16 -0.58 7.62
CA ASP A 17 -13.55 -0.81 8.01
C ASP A 17 -13.86 -2.28 8.34
N GLY A 18 -12.86 -3.17 8.20
CA GLY A 18 -12.98 -4.59 8.50
C GLY A 18 -13.34 -5.47 7.32
N GLN A 19 -13.61 -4.89 6.13
CA GLN A 19 -13.81 -5.68 4.92
C GLN A 19 -12.52 -6.41 4.54
N GLU A 20 -12.65 -7.65 4.05
CA GLU A 20 -11.55 -8.44 3.50
C GLU A 20 -11.92 -8.87 2.08
N GLU A 21 -11.00 -8.66 1.13
CA GLU A 21 -11.18 -9.10 -0.26
C GLU A 21 -9.91 -9.77 -0.80
N GLU A 22 -10.10 -10.75 -1.68
CA GLU A 22 -9.04 -11.51 -2.34
C GLU A 22 -8.52 -10.77 -3.59
N PHE A 23 -7.22 -10.81 -3.79
CA PHE A 23 -6.55 -10.21 -4.95
C PHE A 23 -5.39 -11.08 -5.39
N ASP A 24 -5.30 -11.35 -6.68
CA ASP A 24 -4.18 -12.11 -7.26
C ASP A 24 -2.87 -11.30 -7.32
N SER A 25 -2.95 -9.97 -7.22
CA SER A 25 -1.80 -9.07 -7.38
C SER A 25 -1.97 -7.74 -6.65
N VAL A 26 -0.87 -7.23 -6.09
CA VAL A 26 -0.80 -5.92 -5.41
C VAL A 26 0.23 -5.04 -6.10
N VAL A 27 -0.16 -3.82 -6.50
CA VAL A 27 0.72 -2.83 -7.12
C VAL A 27 0.92 -1.64 -6.18
N LEU A 28 2.15 -1.44 -5.71
CA LEU A 28 2.51 -0.31 -4.83
C LEU A 28 2.86 0.94 -5.66
N ALA A 29 1.83 1.67 -6.08
CA ALA A 29 1.97 2.94 -6.80
C ALA A 29 2.11 4.15 -5.86
N THR A 30 2.80 4.01 -4.72
CA THR A 30 2.89 5.03 -3.65
C THR A 30 3.91 6.14 -3.93
N GLY A 31 4.42 6.23 -5.16
CA GLY A 31 5.43 7.20 -5.58
C GLY A 31 6.84 6.87 -5.10
N TYR A 32 7.74 7.86 -5.24
CA TYR A 32 9.16 7.74 -4.90
C TYR A 32 9.53 8.69 -3.76
N LYS A 33 10.42 8.26 -2.87
CA LYS A 33 11.02 9.15 -1.86
C LYS A 33 12.20 9.90 -2.47
N SER A 34 12.19 11.23 -2.39
CA SER A 34 13.32 12.05 -2.85
C SER A 34 14.57 11.75 -2.01
N ASN A 35 15.69 11.55 -2.71
CA ASN A 35 16.98 11.33 -2.07
C ASN A 35 17.80 12.63 -1.95
N VAL A 36 17.23 13.80 -2.28
CA VAL A 36 17.92 15.11 -2.30
C VAL A 36 18.76 15.39 -1.05
N PRO A 37 18.27 15.19 0.18
CA PRO A 37 19.07 15.46 1.39
C PRO A 37 20.32 14.58 1.53
N SER A 38 20.41 13.47 0.80
CA SER A 38 21.59 12.61 0.80
C SER A 38 22.67 13.03 -0.21
N TRP A 39 22.31 13.78 -1.26
CA TRP A 39 23.21 14.10 -2.37
C TRP A 39 23.41 15.61 -2.59
N LEU A 40 22.53 16.45 -2.08
CA LEU A 40 22.65 17.90 -2.09
C LEU A 40 22.93 18.37 -0.66
N LYS A 41 24.16 18.84 -0.43
CA LYS A 41 24.57 19.52 0.81
C LYS A 41 24.20 21.00 0.76
#